data_AF-Q6J5E5-F1
#
_entry.id   AF-Q6J5E5-F1
#
_cell.length_a   1.000
_cell.length_b   1.000
_cell.length_c   1.000
_cell.angle_alpha   90.00
_cell.angle_beta   90.00
_cell.angle_gamma   90.00
#
_symmetry.space_group_name_H-M   'P 1'
#
loop_
_entity.id
_entity.type
_entity.pdbx_description
1 polymer ?
#
loop_
_entity_poly.entity_id
_entity_poly.type
_entity_poly.pdbx_seq_one_letter_code
_entity_poly.pdbx_strand_id
1 'polypeptide(L)'
;MNLPGMLPIFLIGTDNLSKNWLHSNYDYLKKIGAMGLVVSVKTTNELSELRQLAPDLTLMPTPGDDLASRLNLAHYPALLTSEGLSQ
;
A
#
# COMPACT_ATOMS: atom_id res chain seq x y z
N MET A 1 -7.15 11.24 -17.75
CA MET A 1 -8.55 11.17 -17.26
C MET A 1 -8.46 11.25 -15.75
N ASN A 2 -8.52 12.45 -15.17
CA ASN A 2 -8.47 12.62 -13.71
C ASN A 2 -9.80 12.11 -13.14
N LEU A 3 -9.75 11.16 -12.21
CA LEU A 3 -10.91 10.70 -11.45
C LEU A 3 -11.00 11.56 -10.16
N PRO A 4 -11.73 12.69 -10.16
CA PRO A 4 -11.95 13.46 -8.95
C PRO A 4 -12.75 12.59 -7.98
N GLY A 5 -12.11 12.18 -6.88
CA GLY A 5 -12.71 11.33 -5.84
C GLY A 5 -12.03 9.97 -5.63
N MET A 6 -11.02 9.60 -6.43
CA MET A 6 -10.24 8.40 -6.12
C MET A 6 -9.16 8.73 -5.09
N LEU A 7 -9.25 8.13 -3.90
CA LEU A 7 -8.17 8.15 -2.92
C LEU A 7 -6.98 7.36 -3.50
N PRO A 8 -5.74 7.89 -3.47
CA PRO A 8 -4.57 7.12 -3.86
C PRO A 8 -4.43 5.91 -2.92
N ILE A 9 -4.22 4.74 -3.49
CA ILE A 9 -4.08 3.49 -2.74
C ILE A 9 -2.76 2.84 -3.13
N PHE A 10 -1.97 2.41 -2.16
CA PHE A 10 -0.79 1.60 -2.42
C PHE A 10 -0.95 0.21 -1.81
N LEU A 11 -0.40 -0.79 -2.48
CA LEU A 11 -0.37 -2.17 -2.03
C LEU A 11 1.05 -2.54 -1.66
N ILE A 12 1.23 -3.06 -0.45
CA ILE A 12 2.52 -3.51 0.08
C ILE A 12 2.37 -4.86 0.80
N GLY A 13 3.44 -5.65 0.80
CA GLY A 13 3.59 -6.82 1.65
C GLY A 13 4.28 -6.49 2.98
N THR A 14 4.57 -7.53 3.77
CA THR A 14 5.36 -7.43 5.01
C THR A 14 6.84 -7.73 4.80
N ASP A 15 7.24 -8.04 3.57
CA ASP A 15 8.60 -8.33 3.15
C ASP A 15 9.48 -7.07 3.10
N ASN A 16 10.81 -7.29 3.04
CA ASN A 16 11.77 -6.18 3.05
C ASN A 16 11.69 -5.28 1.81
N LEU A 17 11.29 -5.81 0.66
CA LEU A 17 11.18 -5.02 -0.57
C LEU A 17 10.03 -4.01 -0.41
N SER A 18 8.89 -4.46 0.11
CA SER A 18 7.76 -3.60 0.48
C SER A 18 8.12 -2.56 1.54
N LYS A 19 8.84 -2.95 2.59
CA LYS A 19 9.31 -2.01 3.64
C LYS A 19 10.23 -0.92 3.07
N ASN A 20 11.18 -1.29 2.21
CA ASN A 20 12.11 -0.34 1.57
C ASN A 20 11.39 0.62 0.61
N TRP A 21 10.43 0.11 -0.15
CA TRP A 21 9.60 0.93 -1.03
C TRP A 21 8.74 1.90 -0.23
N LEU A 22 8.09 1.44 0.84
CA LEU A 22 7.29 2.28 1.74
C LEU A 22 8.15 3.41 2.31
N HIS A 23 9.36 3.09 2.77
CA HIS A 23 10.28 4.09 3.32
C HIS A 23 10.69 5.13 2.26
N SER A 24 11.08 4.69 1.06
CA SER A 24 11.49 5.57 -0.04
C SER A 24 10.34 6.46 -0.55
N ASN A 25 9.11 5.95 -0.53
CA ASN A 25 7.92 6.67 -1.01
C ASN A 25 7.14 7.35 0.11
N TYR A 26 7.58 7.27 1.37
CA TYR A 26 6.82 7.69 2.54
C TYR A 26 6.35 9.15 2.45
N ASP A 27 7.27 10.08 2.16
CA ASP A 27 6.96 11.49 2.04
C ASP A 27 5.96 11.78 0.91
N TYR A 28 6.09 11.06 -0.20
CA TYR A 28 5.19 11.19 -1.34
C TYR A 28 3.79 10.67 -1.03
N LEU A 29 3.70 9.45 -0.47
CA LEU A 29 2.45 8.82 -0.05
C LEU A 29 1.71 9.69 0.98
N LYS A 30 2.45 10.28 1.92
CA LYS A 30 1.90 11.22 2.91
C LYS A 30 1.37 12.48 2.25
N LYS A 31 2.12 13.06 1.32
CA LYS A 31 1.74 14.28 0.61
C LYS A 31 0.45 14.12 -0.20
N ILE A 32 0.26 12.95 -0.82
CA ILE A 32 -0.94 12.67 -1.62
C ILE A 32 -2.09 12.07 -0.78
N GLY A 33 -1.90 11.85 0.52
CA GLY A 33 -2.91 11.24 1.40
C GLY A 33 -3.25 9.80 1.01
N ALA A 34 -2.24 9.02 0.61
CA ALA A 34 -2.45 7.67 0.14
C ALA A 34 -2.84 6.70 1.28
N MET A 35 -3.74 5.77 0.97
CA MET A 35 -4.13 4.67 1.86
C MET A 35 -3.33 3.41 1.52
N GLY A 36 -2.74 2.77 2.52
CA GLY A 36 -1.97 1.55 2.34
C GLY A 36 -2.81 0.30 2.58
N LEU A 37 -2.79 -0.62 1.63
CA LEU A 37 -3.36 -1.94 1.72
C LEU A 37 -2.24 -2.97 1.90
N VAL A 38 -2.34 -3.79 2.93
CA VAL A 38 -1.34 -4.82 3.23
C VAL A 38 -1.87 -6.20 2.83
N VAL A 39 -1.29 -6.75 1.75
CA VAL A 39 -1.79 -7.96 1.07
C VAL A 39 -1.23 -9.29 1.60
N SER A 40 -0.19 -9.25 2.43
CA SER A 40 0.42 -10.46 3.00
C SER A 40 0.64 -10.34 4.51
N VAL A 41 -0.42 -10.00 5.26
CA VAL A 41 -0.34 -9.98 6.72
C VAL A 41 -0.44 -11.42 7.24
N LYS A 42 0.69 -12.06 7.52
CA LYS A 42 0.69 -13.38 8.17
C LYS A 42 0.38 -13.27 9.65
N THR A 43 0.77 -12.15 10.27
CA THR A 43 0.56 -11.89 11.70
C THR A 43 0.17 -10.43 11.97
N THR A 44 -0.60 -10.20 13.03
CA THR A 44 -0.94 -8.86 13.52
C THR A 44 0.29 -8.04 13.94
N ASN A 45 1.39 -8.71 14.32
CA ASN A 45 2.66 -8.06 14.63
C ASN A 45 3.29 -7.38 13.41
N GLU A 46 3.33 -8.06 12.26
CA GLU A 46 3.91 -7.46 11.03
C GLU A 46 3.14 -6.22 10.58
N LEU A 47 1.81 -6.24 10.69
CA LEU A 47 0.99 -5.06 10.42
C LEU A 47 1.31 -3.92 11.40
N SER A 48 1.54 -4.25 12.66
CA SER A 48 1.88 -3.26 13.70
C SER A 48 3.25 -2.65 13.45
N GLU A 49 4.24 -3.43 13.01
CA GLU A 49 5.54 -2.91 12.59
C GLU A 49 5.41 -1.94 11.43
N LEU A 50 4.65 -2.30 10.38
CA LEU A 50 4.43 -1.42 9.24
C LEU A 50 3.76 -0.11 9.65
N ARG A 51 2.81 -0.16 10.58
CA ARG A 51 2.16 1.05 11.14
C ARG A 51 3.14 1.91 11.94
N GLN A 52 4.11 1.31 12.63
CA GLN A 52 5.17 2.07 13.31
C GLN A 52 6.14 2.71 12.32
N LEU A 53 6.41 2.05 11.17
CA LEU A 53 7.22 2.62 10.10
C LEU A 53 6.52 3.77 9.36
N ALA A 54 5.18 3.76 9.35
CA ALA A 54 4.38 4.77 8.68
C ALA A 54 3.20 5.28 9.55
N PRO A 55 3.47 6.00 10.65
CA PRO A 55 2.44 6.40 11.61
C PRO A 55 1.43 7.40 11.05
N ASP A 56 1.84 8.21 10.08
CA ASP A 56 0.99 9.19 9.39
C ASP A 56 0.20 8.60 8.21
N LEU A 57 0.42 7.32 7.85
CA LEU A 57 -0.30 6.65 6.77
C LEU A 57 -1.31 5.65 7.32
N THR A 58 -2.50 5.63 6.73
CA THR A 58 -3.54 4.66 7.08
C THR A 58 -3.20 3.32 6.44
N LEU A 59 -2.74 2.35 7.24
CA LEU A 59 -2.48 0.98 6.79
C LEU A 59 -3.60 0.03 7.22
N MET A 60 -4.28 -0.55 6.24
CA MET A 60 -5.35 -1.52 6.44
C MET A 60 -4.94 -2.91 5.94
N PRO A 61 -5.15 -3.97 6.72
CA PRO A 61 -4.99 -5.33 6.22
C PRO A 61 -6.10 -5.61 5.21
N THR A 62 -5.77 -6.24 4.09
CA THR A 62 -6.79 -6.73 3.16
C THR A 62 -7.28 -8.11 3.62
N PRO A 63 -8.61 -8.36 3.68
CA PRO A 63 -9.14 -9.69 4.01
C PRO A 63 -8.75 -10.72 2.94
N GLY A 64 -8.58 -11.98 3.36
CA GLY A 64 -8.16 -13.11 2.52
C GLY A 64 -9.02 -13.32 1.27
N ASP A 65 -8.36 -13.82 0.22
CA ASP A 65 -8.66 -13.65 -1.23
C ASP A 65 -8.32 -12.25 -1.79
N ASP A 66 -7.06 -11.93 -1.48
CA ASP A 66 -6.10 -10.98 -2.05
C ASP A 66 -6.65 -10.00 -3.09
N LEU A 67 -6.84 -8.75 -2.65
CA LEU A 67 -7.15 -7.63 -3.54
C LEU A 67 -6.11 -7.50 -4.67
N ALA A 68 -4.84 -7.89 -4.46
CA ALA A 68 -3.86 -7.94 -5.55
C ALA A 68 -4.24 -9.00 -6.60
N SER A 69 -4.69 -10.18 -6.18
CA SER A 69 -5.20 -11.22 -7.08
C SER A 69 -6.45 -10.77 -7.84
N ARG A 70 -7.36 -10.04 -7.18
CA ARG A 70 -8.60 -9.51 -7.83
C ARG A 70 -8.31 -8.37 -8.81
N LEU A 71 -7.32 -7.54 -8.49
CA LEU A 71 -6.85 -6.46 -9.35
C LEU A 71 -5.86 -6.96 -10.41
N ASN A 72 -5.57 -8.27 -10.45
CA ASN A 72 -4.57 -8.90 -11.31
C ASN A 72 -3.20 -8.20 -11.24
N LEU A 73 -2.89 -7.62 -10.06
CA LEU A 73 -1.61 -7.02 -9.75
C LEU A 73 -0.61 -8.15 -9.55
N ALA A 74 0.17 -8.42 -10.59
CA ALA A 74 1.14 -9.51 -10.60
C ALA A 74 2.28 -9.29 -9.59
N HIS A 75 2.59 -8.04 -9.24
CA HIS A 75 3.70 -7.68 -8.37
C HIS A 75 3.33 -6.50 -7.45
N TYR A 76 3.54 -6.70 -6.15
CA TYR A 76 3.66 -5.63 -5.16
C TYR A 76 5.15 -5.37 -4.89
N PRO A 77 5.54 -4.18 -4.40
CA PRO A 77 4.72 -3.02 -4.07
C PRO A 77 4.21 -2.28 -5.31
N ALA A 78 3.05 -1.63 -5.19
CA ALA A 78 2.50 -0.81 -6.27
C ALA A 78 1.66 0.35 -5.71
N LEU A 79 1.66 1.48 -6.41
CA LEU A 79 0.85 2.66 -6.13
C LEU A 79 -0.20 2.84 -7.22
N LEU A 80 -1.46 2.81 -6.84
CA LEU A 80 -2.60 3.16 -7.69
C LEU A 80 -3.07 4.58 -7.35
N THR A 81 -2.96 5.47 -8.33
CA THR A 81 -3.43 6.85 -8.23
C THR A 81 -4.43 7.15 -9.35
N SER A 82 -5.07 8.31 -9.31
CA SER A 82 -5.92 8.79 -10.40
C SER A 82 -5.17 8.96 -11.73
N GLU A 83 -3.84 9.02 -11.69
CA GLU A 83 -2.97 9.12 -12.86
C GLU A 83 -2.66 7.74 -13.47
N GLY A 84 -2.76 6.66 -12.68
CA GLY A 84 -2.49 5.30 -13.12
C GLY A 84 -1.82 4.44 -12.05
N LEU A 85 -1.35 3.26 -12.49
CA LEU A 85 -0.58 2.32 -11.68
C LEU A 85 0.93 2.63 -11.82
N SER A 86 1.64 2.68 -10.71
CA SER A 86 3.10 2.79 -10.62
C SER A 86 3.65 1.61 -9.81
N GLN A 87 4.70 0.97 -10.30
CA GLN A 87 5.37 -0.19 -9.67
C GLN A 87 6.84 0.14 -9.41
#